data_AF-A0A4R8ETM3-F1
#
_entry.id   AF-A0A4R8ETM3-F1
#
_cell.length_a   1.000
_cell.length_b   1.000
_cell.length_c   1.000
_cell.angle_alpha   90.00
_cell.angle_beta   90.00
_cell.angle_gamma   90.00
#
_symmetry.space_group_name_H-M   'P 1'
#
loop_
_entity.id
_entity.type
_entity.pdbx_description
1 polymer ?
#
loop_
_entity_poly.entity_id
_entity_poly.type
_entity_poly.pdbx_seq_one_letter_code
_entity_poly.pdbx_strand_id
1 'polypeptide(L)'
;MNKKYNTLLRLEAALDRILCGEPQRIAQSRKLSVRAVEVESGLGNGSAYYYTEIIEKITKLKQESNSPFAVDSPKHQQAKWKQKAIEAERLKNKFRDENITLKNINSQIAADQYKQMSSLKEALLRILALEKKIEELDIELVETKRKKITLLK
;
A
#
# COMPACT_ATOMS: atom_id res chain seq x y z
N MET A 1 46.71 -33.78 -18.86
CA MET A 1 45.26 -33.79 -18.59
C MET A 1 44.48 -33.62 -19.89
N ASN A 2 43.50 -34.47 -20.16
CA ASN A 2 42.73 -34.42 -21.40
C ASN A 2 41.70 -33.27 -21.34
N LYS A 3 41.63 -32.42 -22.38
CA LYS A 3 40.76 -31.23 -22.41
C LYS A 3 39.29 -31.59 -22.20
N LYS A 4 38.86 -32.72 -22.78
CA LYS A 4 37.49 -33.28 -22.66
C LYS A 4 37.09 -33.57 -21.20
N TYR A 5 38.04 -34.02 -20.39
CA TYR A 5 37.79 -34.36 -18.99
C TYR A 5 37.63 -33.10 -18.12
N ASN A 6 38.44 -32.07 -18.37
CA ASN A 6 38.33 -30.81 -17.62
C ASN A 6 37.00 -30.09 -17.87
N THR A 7 36.51 -30.10 -19.11
CA THR A 7 35.20 -29.52 -19.46
C THR A 7 34.03 -30.31 -18.89
N LEU A 8 34.11 -31.64 -18.88
CA LEU A 8 33.10 -32.49 -18.24
C LEU A 8 33.02 -32.20 -16.74
N LEU A 9 34.16 -32.15 -16.06
CA LEU A 9 34.22 -31.84 -14.62
C LEU A 9 33.62 -30.45 -14.30
N ARG A 10 33.84 -29.45 -15.17
CA ARG A 10 33.23 -28.12 -15.01
C ARG A 10 31.72 -28.14 -15.16
N LEU A 11 31.19 -28.94 -16.08
CA LEU A 11 29.75 -29.09 -16.29
C LEU A 11 29.10 -29.82 -15.11
N GLU A 12 29.75 -30.85 -14.57
CA GLU A 12 29.27 -31.56 -13.37
C GLU A 12 29.26 -30.66 -12.15
N ALA A 13 30.37 -29.95 -11.88
CA ALA A 13 30.43 -29.01 -10.77
C ALA A 13 29.40 -27.87 -10.90
N ALA A 14 29.10 -27.43 -12.12
CA ALA A 14 28.05 -26.44 -12.37
C ALA A 14 26.64 -27.00 -12.14
N LEU A 15 26.40 -28.25 -12.53
CA LEU A 15 25.14 -28.94 -12.26
C LEU A 15 24.92 -29.08 -10.74
N ASP A 16 25.94 -29.49 -9.99
CA ASP A 16 25.86 -29.66 -8.54
C ASP A 16 25.56 -28.33 -7.83
N ARG A 17 26.21 -27.22 -8.22
CA ARG A 17 25.90 -25.89 -7.67
C ARG A 17 24.45 -25.47 -7.88
N ILE A 18 23.89 -25.77 -9.05
CA ILE A 18 22.48 -25.46 -9.36
C ILE A 18 21.55 -26.32 -8.50
N LEU A 19 21.87 -27.60 -8.29
CA LEU A 19 21.09 -28.51 -7.45
C LEU A 19 21.14 -28.11 -5.96
N CYS A 20 22.28 -27.63 -5.47
CA CYS A 20 22.43 -27.12 -4.11
C CYS A 20 21.77 -25.75 -3.89
N GLY A 21 21.29 -25.07 -4.95
CA GLY A 21 20.65 -23.76 -4.83
C GLY A 21 21.62 -22.58 -4.69
N GLU A 22 22.91 -22.80 -4.95
CA GLU A 22 23.98 -21.78 -4.87
C GLU A 22 24.67 -21.55 -6.24
N PRO A 23 23.92 -21.14 -7.29
CA PRO A 23 24.52 -20.78 -8.56
C PRO A 23 25.34 -19.49 -8.43
N GLN A 24 26.48 -19.43 -9.11
CA GLN A 24 27.41 -18.30 -9.06
C GLN A 24 27.19 -17.31 -10.22
N ARG A 25 26.74 -17.80 -11.39
CA ARG A 25 26.64 -17.00 -12.63
C ARG A 25 25.20 -16.84 -13.12
N ILE A 26 24.28 -17.68 -12.65
CA ILE A 26 22.85 -17.59 -12.99
C ILE A 26 22.00 -17.24 -11.76
N ALA A 27 20.83 -16.66 -11.97
CA ALA A 27 19.88 -16.41 -10.89
C ALA A 27 19.33 -17.73 -10.30
N GLN A 28 19.15 -17.76 -8.98
CA GLN A 28 18.58 -18.90 -8.24
C GLN A 28 17.18 -19.31 -8.71
N SER A 29 16.42 -18.38 -9.28
CA SER A 29 15.07 -18.62 -9.81
C SER A 29 15.06 -19.27 -11.20
N ARG A 30 16.22 -19.48 -11.84
CA ARG A 30 16.31 -19.99 -13.21
C ARG A 30 16.09 -21.50 -13.26
N LYS A 31 15.21 -21.96 -14.15
CA LYS A 31 14.90 -23.39 -14.35
C LYS A 31 16.11 -24.18 -14.84
N LEU A 32 16.24 -25.42 -14.35
CA LEU A 32 17.26 -26.37 -14.79
C LEU A 32 17.13 -26.64 -16.30
N SER A 33 18.20 -26.39 -17.04
CA SER A 33 18.31 -26.62 -18.49
C SER A 33 19.77 -26.77 -18.88
N VAL A 34 20.04 -27.42 -20.03
CA VAL A 34 21.40 -27.54 -20.59
C VAL A 34 22.08 -26.18 -20.70
N ARG A 35 21.33 -25.16 -21.12
CA ARG A 35 21.80 -23.79 -21.21
C ARG A 35 22.12 -23.15 -19.85
N ALA A 36 21.35 -23.48 -18.80
CA ALA A 36 21.62 -22.97 -17.45
C ALA A 36 22.93 -23.54 -16.90
N VAL A 37 23.16 -24.84 -17.05
CA VAL A 37 24.40 -25.53 -16.64
C VAL A 37 25.60 -25.00 -17.44
N GLU A 38 25.44 -24.77 -18.74
CA GLU A 38 26.49 -24.19 -19.59
C GLU A 38 26.92 -22.81 -19.12
N VAL A 39 25.97 -21.90 -18.88
CA VAL A 39 26.26 -20.54 -18.41
C VAL A 39 26.91 -20.56 -17.02
N GLU A 40 26.43 -21.43 -16.12
CA GLU A 40 26.99 -21.62 -14.79
C GLU A 40 28.41 -22.20 -14.80
N SER A 41 28.72 -23.06 -15.76
CA SER A 41 30.07 -23.63 -15.96
C SER A 41 31.07 -22.63 -16.56
N GLY A 42 30.60 -21.49 -17.05
CA GLY A 42 31.42 -20.48 -17.71
C GLY A 42 31.98 -20.93 -19.06
N LEU A 43 31.34 -21.90 -19.71
CA LEU A 43 31.70 -22.37 -21.04
C LEU A 43 31.05 -21.50 -22.14
N GLY A 44 31.66 -21.49 -23.33
CA GLY A 44 31.14 -20.79 -24.49
C GLY A 44 29.90 -21.47 -25.07
N ASN A 45 29.07 -20.72 -25.79
CA ASN A 45 27.81 -21.20 -26.36
C ASN A 45 28.00 -22.45 -27.24
N GLY A 46 27.22 -23.49 -26.97
CA GLY A 46 27.23 -24.75 -27.69
C GLY A 46 28.16 -25.81 -27.08
N SER A 47 28.98 -25.47 -26.08
CA SER A 47 30.01 -26.38 -25.54
C SER A 47 29.41 -27.56 -24.79
N ALA A 48 28.28 -27.35 -24.10
CA ALA A 48 27.63 -28.40 -23.31
C ALA A 48 27.00 -29.50 -24.19
N TYR A 49 26.65 -29.19 -25.44
CA TYR A 49 25.94 -30.11 -26.34
C TYR A 49 26.82 -31.25 -26.86
N TYR A 50 28.15 -31.14 -26.76
CA TYR A 50 29.08 -32.20 -27.14
C TYR A 50 29.21 -33.32 -26.08
N TYR A 51 28.53 -33.18 -24.93
CA TYR A 51 28.61 -34.11 -23.81
C TYR A 51 27.24 -34.74 -23.52
N THR A 52 26.92 -35.81 -24.25
CA THR A 52 25.62 -36.51 -24.17
C THR A 52 25.30 -37.01 -22.76
N GLU A 53 26.30 -37.51 -22.03
CA GLU A 53 26.16 -37.98 -20.64
C GLU A 53 25.58 -36.90 -19.71
N ILE A 54 26.02 -35.64 -19.87
CA ILE A 54 25.52 -34.51 -19.08
C ILE A 54 24.10 -34.13 -19.49
N ILE A 55 23.80 -34.17 -20.79
CA ILE A 55 22.45 -33.90 -21.29
C ILE A 55 21.47 -34.92 -20.72
N GLU A 56 21.83 -36.20 -20.73
CA GLU A 56 21.02 -37.28 -20.15
C GLU A 56 20.84 -37.15 -18.64
N LYS A 57 21.90 -36.76 -17.90
CA LYS A 57 21.78 -36.47 -16.46
C LYS A 57 20.81 -35.30 -16.23
N ILE A 58 20.93 -34.21 -16.99
CA ILE A 58 20.05 -33.03 -16.86
C ILE A 58 18.61 -33.39 -17.21
N THR A 59 18.35 -34.19 -18.24
CA THR A 59 16.98 -34.57 -18.62
C THR A 59 16.34 -35.51 -17.59
N LYS A 60 17.10 -36.48 -17.05
CA LYS A 60 16.63 -37.33 -15.95
C LYS A 60 16.31 -36.50 -14.70
N LEU A 61 17.24 -35.65 -14.29
CA LEU A 61 17.04 -34.76 -13.15
C LEU A 61 15.87 -33.80 -13.39
N LYS A 62 15.64 -33.32 -14.61
CA LYS A 62 14.49 -32.48 -14.95
C LYS A 62 13.16 -33.25 -14.88
N GLN A 63 13.16 -34.53 -15.22
CA GLN A 63 11.98 -35.39 -15.10
C GLN A 63 11.69 -35.74 -13.63
N GLU A 64 12.74 -36.00 -12.84
CA GLU A 64 12.64 -36.21 -11.40
C GLU A 64 12.25 -34.92 -10.64
N SER A 65 12.76 -33.77 -11.09
CA SER A 65 12.48 -32.43 -10.55
C SER A 65 11.20 -31.80 -11.13
N ASN A 66 10.44 -32.51 -11.97
CA ASN A 66 9.03 -32.17 -12.19
C ASN A 66 8.17 -32.56 -10.99
N SER A 67 8.73 -33.23 -9.98
CA SER A 67 8.33 -33.00 -8.59
C SER A 67 8.90 -31.64 -8.17
N PRO A 68 8.07 -30.66 -7.81
CA PRO A 68 8.45 -29.26 -7.89
C PRO A 68 9.54 -28.92 -6.87
N PHE A 69 10.78 -28.89 -7.35
CA PHE A 69 11.90 -28.29 -6.64
C PHE A 69 11.57 -26.80 -6.49
N ALA A 70 11.33 -26.37 -5.25
CA ALA A 70 10.83 -25.07 -4.80
C ALA A 70 9.31 -24.80 -4.90
N VAL A 71 8.45 -25.79 -4.61
CA VAL A 71 7.18 -25.45 -3.96
C VAL A 71 7.45 -25.34 -2.46
N ASP A 72 7.44 -24.09 -1.96
CA ASP A 72 7.25 -23.79 -0.54
C ASP A 72 6.38 -24.88 0.08
N SER A 73 6.93 -25.65 1.03
CA SER A 73 6.19 -26.76 1.65
C SER A 73 4.75 -26.33 1.99
N PRO A 74 3.74 -27.21 1.88
CA PRO A 74 2.35 -26.84 2.14
C PRO A 74 2.16 -26.11 3.48
N LYS A 75 2.98 -26.45 4.48
CA LYS A 75 3.06 -25.77 5.78
C LYS A 75 3.58 -24.33 5.69
N HIS A 76 4.58 -24.06 4.86
CA HIS A 76 5.12 -22.70 4.66
C HIS A 76 4.15 -21.81 3.87
N GLN A 77 3.46 -22.36 2.87
CA GLN A 77 2.35 -21.64 2.22
C GLN A 77 1.24 -21.35 3.23
N GLN A 78 0.80 -22.32 4.02
CA GLN A 78 -0.25 -22.10 5.02
C GLN A 78 0.13 -21.03 6.06
N ALA A 79 1.41 -20.96 6.46
CA ALA A 79 1.91 -19.92 7.35
C ALA A 79 1.87 -18.52 6.70
N LYS A 80 2.29 -18.39 5.43
CA LYS A 80 2.19 -17.13 4.67
C LYS A 80 0.75 -16.64 4.55
N TRP A 81 -0.21 -17.55 4.33
CA TRP A 81 -1.62 -17.18 4.19
C TRP A 81 -2.23 -16.75 5.51
N LYS A 82 -1.86 -17.40 6.63
CA LYS A 82 -2.24 -16.96 7.97
C LYS A 82 -1.71 -15.57 8.29
N GLN A 83 -0.44 -15.29 7.97
CA GLN A 83 0.14 -13.96 8.16
C GLN A 83 -0.60 -12.89 7.35
N LYS A 84 -0.87 -13.15 6.07
CA LYS A 84 -1.65 -12.25 5.22
C LYS A 84 -3.08 -12.02 5.75
N ALA A 85 -3.73 -13.05 6.28
CA ALA A 85 -5.06 -12.93 6.87
C ALA A 85 -5.05 -12.03 8.11
N ILE A 86 -4.06 -12.20 9.00
CA ILE A 86 -3.89 -11.34 10.19
C ILE A 86 -3.62 -9.89 9.78
N GLU A 87 -2.75 -9.66 8.79
CA GLU A 87 -2.48 -8.32 8.27
C GLU A 87 -3.72 -7.68 7.67
N ALA A 88 -4.51 -8.44 6.90
CA ALA A 88 -5.76 -7.97 6.32
C ALA A 88 -6.79 -7.60 7.39
N GLU A 89 -6.90 -8.41 8.45
CA GLU A 89 -7.79 -8.13 9.58
C GLU A 89 -7.35 -6.89 10.35
N ARG A 90 -6.05 -6.77 10.65
CA ARG A 90 -5.47 -5.57 11.28
C ARG A 90 -5.77 -4.32 10.46
N LEU A 91 -5.56 -4.39 9.15
CA LEU A 91 -5.78 -3.25 8.26
C LEU A 91 -7.26 -2.88 8.18
N LYS A 92 -8.14 -3.88 8.08
CA LYS A 92 -9.60 -3.69 8.11
C LYS A 92 -10.05 -3.01 9.40
N ASN A 93 -9.58 -3.47 10.55
CA ASN A 93 -9.94 -2.89 11.84
C ASN A 93 -9.43 -1.45 11.96
N LYS A 94 -8.18 -1.19 11.56
CA LYS A 94 -7.62 0.17 11.52
C LYS A 94 -8.48 1.11 10.68
N PHE A 95 -8.80 0.75 9.45
CA PHE A 95 -9.63 1.60 8.58
C PHE A 95 -11.07 1.72 9.08
N ARG A 96 -11.61 0.69 9.71
CA ARG A 96 -12.94 0.74 10.33
C ARG A 96 -12.95 1.76 11.47
N ASP A 97 -11.97 1.72 12.34
CA ASP A 97 -11.84 2.64 13.48
C ASP A 97 -11.63 4.07 12.99
N GLU A 98 -10.71 4.29 12.04
CA GLU A 98 -10.50 5.59 11.40
C GLU A 98 -11.80 6.13 10.79
N ASN A 99 -12.56 5.31 10.08
CA ASN A 99 -13.84 5.74 9.49
C ASN A 99 -14.89 6.08 10.55
N ILE A 100 -14.95 5.33 11.66
CA ILE A 100 -15.83 5.66 12.79
C ILE A 100 -15.42 6.99 13.42
N THR A 101 -14.11 7.21 13.66
CA THR A 101 -13.62 8.47 14.23
C THR A 101 -13.92 9.67 13.33
N LEU A 102 -13.70 9.54 12.02
CA LEU A 102 -14.00 10.59 11.05
C LEU A 102 -15.50 10.90 10.99
N LYS A 103 -16.36 9.89 11.03
CA LYS A 103 -17.81 10.09 11.09
C LYS A 103 -18.24 10.82 12.36
N ASN A 104 -17.65 10.48 13.50
CA ASN A 104 -17.93 11.14 14.77
C ASN A 104 -17.45 12.60 14.78
N ILE A 105 -16.26 12.87 14.24
CA ILE A 105 -15.75 14.24 14.12
C ILE A 105 -16.65 15.04 13.17
N ASN A 106 -17.05 14.47 12.05
CA ASN A 106 -17.91 15.14 11.08
C ASN A 106 -19.29 15.45 11.67
N SER A 107 -19.87 14.53 12.44
CA SER A 107 -21.16 14.77 13.12
C SER A 107 -21.05 15.85 14.20
N GLN A 108 -19.94 15.89 14.95
CA GLN A 108 -19.64 16.96 15.92
C GLN A 108 -19.50 18.32 15.23
N ILE A 109 -18.71 18.40 14.15
CA ILE A 109 -18.52 19.63 13.37
C ILE A 109 -19.87 20.13 12.84
N ALA A 110 -20.70 19.25 12.27
CA ALA A 110 -22.02 19.62 11.77
C ALA A 110 -22.93 20.15 12.89
N ALA A 111 -22.93 19.49 14.05
CA ALA A 111 -23.71 19.94 15.21
C ALA A 111 -23.25 21.31 15.72
N ASP A 112 -21.94 21.53 15.80
CA ASP A 112 -21.38 22.79 16.28
C ASP A 112 -21.61 23.93 15.27
N GLN A 113 -21.48 23.66 13.97
CA GLN A 113 -21.85 24.60 12.91
C GLN A 113 -23.32 25.00 13.01
N TYR A 114 -24.23 24.04 13.23
CA TYR A 114 -25.66 24.35 13.39
C TYR A 114 -25.92 25.24 14.61
N LYS A 115 -25.30 24.93 15.75
CA LYS A 115 -25.40 25.77 16.97
C LYS A 115 -24.88 27.18 16.73
N GLN A 116 -23.70 27.31 16.11
CA GLN A 116 -23.10 28.60 15.78
C GLN A 116 -23.99 29.40 14.83
N MET A 117 -24.55 28.75 13.80
CA MET A 117 -25.44 29.39 12.84
C MET A 117 -26.74 29.87 13.50
N SER A 118 -27.32 29.08 14.41
CA SER A 118 -28.50 29.48 15.18
C SER A 118 -28.21 30.70 16.04
N SER A 119 -27.10 30.67 16.79
CA SER A 119 -26.68 31.80 17.64
C SER A 119 -26.41 33.06 16.82
N LEU A 120 -25.77 32.93 15.65
CA LEU A 120 -25.53 34.03 14.73
C LEU A 120 -26.85 34.63 14.24
N LYS A 121 -27.81 33.78 13.86
CA LYS A 121 -29.14 34.23 13.43
C LYS A 121 -29.87 34.98 14.55
N GLU A 122 -29.83 34.47 15.77
CA GLU A 122 -30.40 35.14 16.95
C GLU A 122 -29.74 36.50 17.21
N ALA A 123 -28.41 36.57 17.13
CA ALA A 123 -27.66 37.82 17.28
C ALA A 123 -28.05 38.84 16.20
N LEU A 124 -28.16 38.43 14.93
CA LEU A 124 -28.60 39.30 13.84
C LEU A 124 -30.02 39.81 14.05
N LEU A 125 -30.96 38.96 14.47
CA LEU A 125 -32.32 39.38 14.81
C LEU A 125 -32.33 40.39 15.96
N ARG A 126 -31.46 40.19 16.96
CA ARG A 126 -31.34 41.11 18.09
C ARG A 126 -30.76 42.46 17.65
N ILE A 127 -29.76 42.47 16.78
CA ILE A 127 -29.19 43.69 16.19
C ILE A 127 -30.26 44.45 15.43
N LEU A 128 -30.99 43.80 14.53
CA LEU A 128 -32.09 44.42 13.77
C LEU A 128 -33.17 45.02 14.67
N ALA A 129 -33.52 44.35 15.77
CA ALA A 129 -34.48 44.87 16.73
C ALA A 129 -33.95 46.10 17.48
N LEU A 130 -32.65 46.12 17.81
CA LEU A 130 -32.00 47.26 18.46
C LEU A 130 -31.87 48.44 17.50
N GLU A 131 -31.50 48.21 16.25
CA GLU A 131 -31.42 49.24 15.20
C GLU A 131 -32.77 49.96 15.02
N LYS A 132 -33.87 49.19 14.88
CA LYS A 132 -35.22 49.78 14.83
C LYS A 132 -35.56 50.61 16.06
N LYS A 133 -35.20 50.12 17.25
CA LYS A 133 -35.48 50.83 18.49
C LYS A 133 -34.68 52.13 18.60
N ILE A 134 -33.44 52.16 18.08
CA ILE A 134 -32.63 53.38 18.01
C ILE A 134 -33.30 54.39 17.07
N GLU A 135 -33.76 53.95 15.89
CA GLU A 135 -34.49 54.81 14.95
C GLU A 135 -35.77 55.41 15.57
N GLU A 136 -36.57 54.60 16.27
CA GLU A 136 -37.76 55.05 17.00
C GLU A 136 -37.41 56.11 18.07
N LEU A 137 -36.39 55.84 18.88
CA LEU A 137 -35.94 56.77 19.92
C LEU A 137 -35.40 58.08 19.33
N ASP A 138 -34.68 58.03 18.21
CA ASP A 138 -34.19 59.23 17.53
C ASP A 138 -35.34 60.09 17.01
N ILE A 139 -36.40 59.48 16.47
CA ILE A 139 -37.63 60.18 16.06
C ILE A 139 -38.28 60.87 17.27
N GLU A 140 -38.50 60.14 18.37
CA GLU A 140 -39.07 60.70 19.62
C GLU A 140 -38.21 61.86 20.18
N LEU A 141 -36.89 61.74 20.12
CA LEU A 141 -35.96 62.76 20.58
C LEU A 141 -36.05 64.03 19.72
N VAL A 142 -36.18 63.89 18.40
CA VAL A 142 -36.42 65.03 17.49
C VAL A 142 -37.77 65.69 17.78
N GLU A 143 -38.84 64.92 17.98
CA GLU A 143 -40.17 65.45 18.30
C GLU A 143 -40.20 66.20 19.63
N THR A 144 -39.59 65.64 20.68
CA THR A 144 -39.50 66.28 22.00
C THR A 144 -38.67 67.56 21.96
N LYS A 145 -37.55 67.58 21.23
CA LYS A 145 -36.76 68.80 20.99
C LYS A 145 -37.58 69.87 20.27
N ARG A 146 -38.34 69.49 19.23
CA ARG A 146 -39.24 70.42 18.51
C ARG A 146 -40.32 71.00 19.43
N LYS A 147 -41.00 70.17 20.22
CA LYS A 147 -42.01 70.60 21.20
C LYS A 147 -41.45 71.57 22.24
N LYS A 148 -40.23 71.34 22.72
CA LYS A 148 -39.56 72.22 23.69
C LYS A 148 -39.25 73.60 23.09
N ILE A 149 -38.85 73.66 21.82
CA ILE A 149 -38.60 74.94 21.12
C ILE A 149 -39.90 75.73 20.95
N THR A 150 -41.01 75.08 20.59
CA THR A 150 -42.31 75.76 20.45
C THR A 150 -42.87 76.28 21.77
N LEU A 151 -42.53 75.67 22.91
CA LEU A 151 -42.96 76.13 24.24
C LEU A 151 -42.14 77.31 24.79
N LEU A 152 -40.96 77.59 24.19
CA LEU A 152 -40.08 78.70 24.58
C LEU A 152 -40.30 79.96 23.74
N LYS A 153 -41.16 79.89 22.71
CA LYS A 153 -41.62 81.03 21.90
C LYS A 153 -42.92 81.57 22.47
#